data_AF-A0A939BQM5-F1
#
_entry.id   AF-A0A939BQM5-F1
#
_cell.length_a   1.000
_cell.length_b   1.000
_cell.length_c   1.000
_cell.angle_alpha   90.00
_cell.angle_beta   90.00
_cell.angle_gamma   90.00
#
_symmetry.space_group_name_H-M   'P 1'
#
loop_
_entity.id
_entity.type
_entity.pdbx_description
1 polymer ?
#
loop_
_entity_poly.entity_id
_entity_poly.type
_entity_poly.pdbx_seq_one_letter_code
_entity_poly.pdbx_strand_id
1 'polypeptide(L)'
;MKERNILAGFRTMESAEQAAKQLQQAGFKTVQVSHIGEYPGGGLDQLTNPITGEIPSLGSLSLDADFPSGRNASILAAADPDASGLSDGGQDSVGPSFLLTAVVPENRSEEASQILRSCGGQF
;
A
#
# COMPACT_ATOMS: atom_id res chain seq x y z
N MET A 1 -19.44 -14.30 -19.66
CA MET A 1 -19.87 -13.31 -18.65
C MET A 1 -18.92 -12.14 -18.72
N LYS A 2 -19.42 -10.90 -18.62
CA LYS A 2 -18.56 -9.72 -18.61
C LYS A 2 -18.14 -9.43 -17.17
N GLU A 3 -16.85 -9.21 -16.97
CA GLU A 3 -16.24 -8.95 -15.67
C GLU A 3 -15.74 -7.51 -15.62
N ARG A 4 -15.63 -6.97 -14.39
CA ARG A 4 -15.10 -5.65 -14.10
C ARG A 4 -14.09 -5.74 -12.97
N ASN A 5 -12.98 -5.06 -13.14
CA ASN A 5 -11.98 -4.89 -12.09
C ASN A 5 -12.35 -3.68 -11.24
N ILE A 6 -12.28 -3.85 -9.92
CA ILE A 6 -12.46 -2.79 -8.94
C ILE A 6 -11.16 -2.65 -8.16
N LEU A 7 -10.68 -1.42 -8.07
CA LEU A 7 -9.51 -1.00 -7.31
C LEU A 7 -10.03 -0.02 -6.25
N ALA A 8 -9.82 -0.33 -4.96
CA ALA A 8 -10.26 0.52 -3.87
C ALA A 8 -9.13 0.73 -2.84
N GLY A 9 -8.81 1.99 -2.56
CA GLY A 9 -7.82 2.40 -1.58
C GLY A 9 -8.38 2.48 -0.16
N PHE A 10 -7.58 2.07 0.82
CA PHE A 10 -7.86 2.10 2.25
C PHE A 10 -6.68 2.67 3.02
N ARG A 11 -6.96 3.38 4.12
CA ARG A 11 -5.93 3.93 5.01
C ARG A 11 -5.36 2.92 6.01
N THR A 12 -6.13 1.89 6.35
CA THR A 12 -5.73 0.89 7.34
C THR A 12 -5.91 -0.52 6.78
N MET A 13 -5.03 -1.42 7.21
CA MET A 13 -5.11 -2.85 6.89
C MET A 13 -6.45 -3.44 7.37
N GLU A 14 -6.87 -3.08 8.58
CA GLU A 14 -8.10 -3.59 9.19
C GLU A 14 -9.34 -3.29 8.35
N SER A 15 -9.47 -2.07 7.81
CA SER A 15 -10.60 -1.71 6.94
C SER A 15 -10.56 -2.46 5.60
N ALA A 16 -9.38 -2.61 5.01
CA ALA A 16 -9.20 -3.37 3.77
C ALA A 16 -9.54 -4.86 3.97
N GLU A 17 -9.08 -5.47 5.06
CA GLU A 17 -9.36 -6.86 5.40
C GLU A 17 -10.84 -7.09 5.73
N GLN A 18 -11.46 -6.15 6.45
CA GLN A 18 -12.90 -6.22 6.75
C GLN A 18 -13.72 -6.18 5.45
N ALA A 19 -13.36 -5.31 4.51
CA ALA A 19 -14.00 -5.25 3.20
C ALA A 19 -13.80 -6.54 2.41
N ALA A 20 -12.59 -7.10 2.41
CA ALA A 20 -12.28 -8.36 1.74
C ALA A 20 -13.10 -9.52 2.31
N LYS A 21 -13.23 -9.62 3.65
CA LYS A 21 -14.06 -10.63 4.32
C LYS A 21 -15.53 -10.49 3.92
N GLN A 22 -16.08 -9.29 3.88
CA GLN A 22 -17.47 -9.06 3.46
C GLN A 22 -17.71 -9.41 1.99
N LEU A 23 -16.78 -9.07 1.10
CA LEU A 23 -16.86 -9.47 -0.32
C LEU A 23 -16.82 -11.00 -0.48
N GLN A 24 -15.93 -11.67 0.26
CA GLN A 24 -15.86 -13.14 0.23
C GLN A 24 -17.14 -13.79 0.77
N GLN A 25 -17.73 -13.25 1.84
CA GLN A 25 -19.02 -13.70 2.38
C GLN A 25 -20.18 -13.48 1.39
N ALA A 26 -20.14 -12.40 0.61
CA ALA A 26 -21.08 -12.15 -0.49
C ALA A 26 -20.83 -13.03 -1.72
N GLY A 27 -19.80 -13.87 -1.72
CA GLY A 27 -19.49 -14.84 -2.76
C GLY A 27 -18.55 -14.35 -3.86
N PHE A 28 -17.88 -13.21 -3.69
CA PHE A 28 -16.80 -12.77 -4.59
C PHE A 28 -15.52 -13.54 -4.25
N LYS A 29 -14.98 -14.29 -5.23
CA LYS A 29 -13.83 -15.18 -5.00
C LYS A 29 -12.48 -14.52 -5.23
N THR A 30 -12.41 -13.62 -6.20
CA THR A 30 -11.16 -12.99 -6.61
C THR A 30 -11.04 -11.64 -5.90
N VAL A 31 -10.47 -11.67 -4.69
CA VAL A 31 -10.23 -10.49 -3.86
C VAL A 31 -8.81 -10.57 -3.30
N GLN A 32 -8.04 -9.51 -3.45
CA GLN A 32 -6.68 -9.39 -2.93
C GLN A 32 -6.50 -8.04 -2.24
N VAL A 33 -5.83 -8.04 -1.09
CA VAL A 33 -5.37 -6.82 -0.43
C VAL A 33 -3.85 -6.75 -0.56
N SER A 34 -3.34 -5.59 -0.93
CA SER A 34 -1.92 -5.31 -1.08
C SER A 34 -1.56 -4.02 -0.38
N HIS A 35 -0.40 -3.98 0.27
CA HIS A 35 0.21 -2.72 0.69
C HIS A 35 0.75 -1.99 -0.55
N ILE A 36 0.57 -0.68 -0.60
CA ILE A 36 1.08 0.19 -1.65
C ILE A 36 1.82 1.35 -1.01
N GLY A 37 2.91 1.77 -1.64
CA GLY A 37 3.71 2.92 -1.23
C GLY A 37 4.33 3.59 -2.45
N GLU A 38 4.89 4.77 -2.24
CA GLU A 38 5.62 5.51 -3.28
C GLU A 38 6.90 4.78 -3.71
N TYR A 39 7.57 4.15 -2.75
CA TYR A 39 8.80 3.42 -2.98
C TYR A 39 8.55 1.94 -3.26
N PRO A 40 9.30 1.33 -4.20
CA PRO A 40 9.14 -0.07 -4.53
C PRO A 40 9.74 -0.97 -3.46
N GLY A 41 9.29 -2.22 -3.41
CA GLY A 41 9.85 -3.25 -2.51
C GLY A 41 9.01 -3.47 -1.26
N GLY A 42 9.57 -4.24 -0.33
CA GLY A 42 9.02 -4.48 1.00
C GLY A 42 10.07 -4.24 2.10
N GLY A 43 11.05 -3.38 1.80
CA GLY A 43 12.13 -3.01 2.70
C GLY A 43 13.22 -4.05 2.88
N LEU A 44 14.05 -3.82 3.91
CA LEU A 44 15.20 -4.66 4.23
C LEU A 44 14.75 -6.00 4.85
N ASP A 45 14.54 -7.00 4.00
CA ASP A 45 14.41 -8.40 4.44
C ASP A 45 15.76 -9.03 4.87
N GLN A 46 16.87 -8.33 4.59
CA GLN A 46 18.21 -8.78 4.96
C GLN A 46 18.60 -8.35 6.37
N LEU A 47 19.04 -9.33 7.17
CA LEU A 47 19.61 -9.11 8.48
C LEU A 47 20.86 -8.22 8.36
N THR A 48 20.71 -6.94 8.63
CA THR A 48 21.80 -5.96 8.55
C THR A 48 22.37 -5.76 9.95
N ASN A 49 23.69 -5.86 10.12
CA ASN A 49 24.32 -5.61 11.41
C ASN A 49 24.62 -4.11 11.55
N PRO A 50 23.90 -3.35 12.40
CA PRO A 50 24.15 -1.91 12.53
C PRO A 50 25.54 -1.59 13.09
N ILE A 51 26.20 -2.54 13.77
CA ILE A 51 27.56 -2.35 14.32
C ILE A 51 28.60 -2.27 13.20
N THR A 52 28.39 -2.93 12.05
CA THR A 52 29.34 -2.88 10.93
C THR A 52 29.24 -1.57 10.14
N GLY A 53 28.19 -0.76 10.37
CA GLY A 53 27.96 0.48 9.64
C GLY A 53 27.53 0.26 8.18
N GLU A 54 27.21 -0.97 7.79
CA GLU A 54 26.79 -1.33 6.42
C GLU A 54 25.30 -1.02 6.18
N ILE A 55 24.91 0.23 6.48
CA ILE A 55 23.57 0.74 6.23
C ILE A 55 23.65 1.66 5.00
N PRO A 56 23.03 1.30 3.86
CA PRO A 56 23.19 2.06 2.62
C PRO A 56 22.78 3.53 2.75
N SER A 57 21.64 3.81 3.38
CA SER A 57 21.14 5.15 3.71
C SER A 57 20.03 5.10 4.77
N LEU A 58 19.63 6.28 5.27
CA LEU A 58 18.42 6.46 6.09
C LEU A 58 17.15 6.03 5.34
N GLY A 59 17.03 6.34 4.05
CA GLY A 59 15.89 5.91 3.23
C GLY A 59 15.71 4.38 3.22
N SER A 60 16.80 3.61 3.23
CA SER A 60 16.74 2.14 3.31
C SER A 60 16.21 1.62 4.65
N LEU A 61 16.34 2.37 5.73
CA LEU A 61 15.86 1.96 7.05
C LEU A 61 14.40 2.35 7.33
N SER A 62 13.94 3.45 6.74
CA SER A 62 12.71 4.11 7.17
C SER A 62 11.55 3.99 6.20
N LEU A 63 11.81 3.77 4.90
CA LEU A 63 10.78 3.84 3.85
C LEU A 63 10.23 2.49 3.42
N ASP A 64 10.63 1.40 4.07
CA ASP A 64 10.25 0.03 3.68
C ASP A 64 10.49 -0.23 2.17
N ALA A 65 11.62 0.26 1.67
CA ALA A 65 11.91 0.40 0.25
C ALA A 65 13.16 -0.36 -0.21
N ASP A 66 13.06 -0.95 -1.40
CA ASP A 66 14.18 -1.49 -2.17
C ASP A 66 14.72 -0.44 -3.15
N PHE A 67 16.03 -0.22 -3.14
CA PHE A 67 16.69 0.71 -4.07
C PHE A 67 17.56 -0.04 -5.08
N PRO A 68 16.98 -0.64 -6.14
CA PRO A 68 17.70 -1.48 -7.09
C PRO A 68 18.74 -0.72 -7.92
N SER A 69 18.56 0.60 -8.09
CA SER A 69 19.54 1.50 -8.71
C SER A 69 20.72 1.84 -7.79
N GLY A 70 20.71 1.34 -6.55
CA GLY A 70 21.81 1.40 -5.60
C GLY A 70 21.74 2.58 -4.62
N ARG A 71 22.83 2.73 -3.86
CA ARG A 71 22.94 3.66 -2.72
C ARG A 71 22.58 5.11 -3.03
N ASN A 72 22.87 5.61 -4.22
CA ASN A 72 22.58 7.02 -4.54
C ASN A 72 21.08 7.30 -4.54
N ALA A 73 20.26 6.37 -5.04
CA ALA A 73 18.81 6.51 -5.01
C ALA A 73 18.28 6.48 -3.57
N SER A 74 18.85 5.61 -2.73
CA SER A 74 18.46 5.50 -1.33
C SER A 74 18.84 6.74 -0.50
N ILE A 75 19.90 7.47 -0.88
CA ILE A 75 20.27 8.75 -0.28
C ILE A 75 19.30 9.86 -0.70
N LEU A 76 18.91 9.90 -1.98
CA LEU A 76 17.94 10.89 -2.45
C LEU A 76 16.57 10.70 -1.77
N ALA A 77 16.13 9.45 -1.64
CA ALA A 77 14.91 9.11 -0.92
C ALA A 77 14.98 9.49 0.58
N ALA A 78 16.16 9.61 1.17
CA ALA A 78 16.29 10.04 2.57
C ALA A 78 15.88 11.52 2.80
N ALA A 79 15.68 12.30 1.73
CA ALA A 79 15.17 13.67 1.83
C ALA A 79 13.63 13.73 1.99
N ASP A 80 12.94 12.60 1.78
CA ASP A 80 11.51 12.46 1.96
C ASP A 80 11.10 12.79 3.41
N PRO A 81 9.97 13.50 3.65
CA PRO A 81 9.43 13.72 5.00
C PRO A 81 9.32 12.44 5.84
N ASP A 82 8.88 11.32 5.25
CA ASP A 82 8.68 10.03 5.92
C ASP A 82 10.00 9.37 6.34
N ALA A 83 11.12 9.75 5.73
CA ALA A 83 12.47 9.30 6.12
C ALA A 83 13.20 10.31 7.00
N SER A 84 13.19 11.58 6.62
CA SER A 84 14.00 12.65 7.22
C SER A 84 13.46 13.17 8.55
N GLY A 85 12.16 13.00 8.80
CA GLY A 85 11.46 13.61 9.93
C GLY A 85 11.26 15.12 9.77
N LEU A 86 11.51 15.68 8.58
CA LEU A 86 11.13 17.05 8.25
C LEU A 86 9.63 17.12 7.95
N SER A 87 9.00 18.25 8.25
CA SER A 87 7.60 18.45 7.90
C SER A 87 7.44 18.63 6.38
N ASP A 88 6.39 18.01 5.84
CA ASP A 88 5.88 18.20 4.48
C ASP A 88 5.21 19.58 4.25
N GLY A 89 5.10 20.40 5.30
CA GLY A 89 4.38 21.69 5.25
C GLY A 89 2.85 21.55 5.29
N GLY A 90 2.31 20.37 5.60
CA GLY A 90 0.88 20.08 5.68
C GLY A 90 0.16 20.11 4.33
N GLN A 91 0.90 19.92 3.23
CA GLN A 91 0.36 20.00 1.88
C GLN A 91 -0.25 18.67 1.42
N ASP A 92 0.22 17.53 1.93
CA ASP A 92 -0.27 16.22 1.52
C ASP A 92 -1.05 15.51 2.64
N SER A 93 -2.30 15.16 2.33
CA SER A 93 -3.05 14.24 3.18
C SER A 93 -2.53 12.82 2.98
N VAL A 94 -2.24 12.10 4.07
CA VAL A 94 -1.86 10.68 4.04
C VAL A 94 -2.84 9.90 3.13
N GLY A 95 -2.32 9.45 1.99
CA GLY A 95 -3.06 8.69 0.99
C GLY A 95 -3.43 7.29 1.48
N PRO A 96 -4.14 6.50 0.67
CA PRO A 96 -4.38 5.09 0.99
C PRO A 96 -3.07 4.29 0.91
N SER A 97 -2.71 3.58 1.97
CA SER A 97 -1.57 2.66 2.01
C SER A 97 -1.94 1.23 1.63
N PHE A 98 -3.23 0.92 1.49
CA PHE A 98 -3.71 -0.41 1.15
C PHE A 98 -4.62 -0.35 -0.06
N LEU A 99 -4.41 -1.26 -1.01
CA LEU A 99 -5.20 -1.41 -2.22
C LEU A 99 -5.92 -2.76 -2.19
N LEU A 100 -7.24 -2.72 -2.27
CA LEU A 100 -8.05 -3.90 -2.52
C LEU A 100 -8.36 -4.00 -4.01
N THR A 101 -7.97 -5.13 -4.61
CA THR A 101 -8.29 -5.48 -5.99
C THR A 101 -9.32 -6.60 -6.01
N ALA A 102 -10.42 -6.39 -6.73
CA ALA A 102 -11.47 -7.39 -6.91
C ALA A 102 -11.87 -7.54 -8.37
N VAL A 103 -12.04 -8.79 -8.82
CA VAL A 103 -12.64 -9.11 -10.13
C VAL A 103 -14.08 -9.55 -9.90
N VAL A 104 -15.04 -8.75 -10.37
CA VAL A 104 -16.46 -8.97 -10.12
C VAL A 104 -17.26 -9.11 -11.41
N PRO A 105 -18.35 -9.90 -11.40
CA PRO A 105 -19.33 -9.88 -12.49
C PRO A 105 -19.92 -8.48 -12.68
N GLU A 106 -20.06 -8.03 -13.92
CA GLU A 106 -20.57 -6.67 -14.23
C GLU A 106 -21.96 -6.40 -13.63
N ASN A 107 -22.82 -7.42 -13.57
CA ASN A 107 -24.16 -7.31 -12.97
C ASN A 107 -24.16 -7.16 -11.44
N ARG A 108 -23.01 -7.37 -10.77
CA ARG A 108 -22.84 -7.24 -9.32
C ARG A 108 -21.81 -6.17 -8.93
N SER A 109 -21.36 -5.34 -9.88
CA SER A 109 -20.33 -4.34 -9.59
C SER A 109 -20.78 -3.28 -8.60
N GLU A 110 -22.06 -2.91 -8.62
CA GLU A 110 -22.63 -1.93 -7.69
C GLU A 110 -22.68 -2.47 -6.26
N GLU A 111 -23.10 -3.72 -6.09
CA GLU A 111 -23.10 -4.42 -4.80
C GLU A 111 -21.69 -4.44 -4.18
N ALA A 112 -20.68 -4.84 -4.96
CA ALA A 112 -19.29 -4.86 -4.51
C ALA A 112 -18.80 -3.44 -4.14
N SER A 113 -19.16 -2.43 -4.94
CA SER A 113 -18.79 -1.03 -4.69
C SER A 113 -19.40 -0.50 -3.39
N GLN A 114 -20.65 -0.88 -3.08
CA GLN A 114 -21.32 -0.50 -1.84
C GLN A 114 -20.66 -1.11 -0.60
N ILE A 115 -20.27 -2.39 -0.67
CA ILE A 115 -19.52 -3.07 0.41
C ILE A 115 -18.17 -2.37 0.64
N LEU A 116 -17.47 -2.00 -0.43
CA LEU A 116 -16.19 -1.31 -0.32
C LEU A 116 -16.34 0.07 0.32
N ARG A 117 -17.33 0.87 -0.11
CA ARG A 117 -17.62 2.19 0.48
C ARG A 117 -18.02 2.12 1.93
N SER A 118 -18.84 1.13 2.33
CA SER A 118 -19.27 0.97 3.71
C SER A 118 -18.10 0.67 4.65
N CYS A 119 -17.02 0.09 4.13
CA CYS A 119 -15.78 -0.16 4.85
C CYS A 119 -14.75 0.99 4.73
N GLY A 120 -15.11 2.11 4.10
CA GLY A 120 -14.23 3.27 3.93
C GLY A 120 -13.35 3.26 2.68
N GLY A 121 -13.61 2.37 1.72
CA GLY A 121 -12.88 2.29 0.47
C GLY A 121 -13.11 3.51 -0.44
N GLN A 122 -12.03 4.01 -1.03
CA GLN A 122 -12.00 5.14 -1.97
C GLN A 122 -11.58 4.63 -3.36
N PHE A 123 -12.10 5.22 -4.45
CA PHE A 123 -11.86 4.79 -5.84
C PHE A 123 -11.17 5.87 -6.65
#